data_AF-A0A929WB01-F1
#
_entry.id   AF-A0A929WB01-F1
#
_cell.length_a   1.000
_cell.length_b   1.000
_cell.length_c   1.000
_cell.angle_alpha   90.00
_cell.angle_beta   90.00
_cell.angle_gamma   90.00
#
_symmetry.space_group_name_H-M   'P 1'
#
loop_
_entity.id
_entity.type
_entity.pdbx_description
1 polymer ?
#
loop_
_entity_poly.entity_id
_entity_poly.type
_entity_poly.pdbx_seq_one_letter_code
_entity_poly.pdbx_strand_id
1 'polypeptide(L)' 'LRHRAALGASQKSDCLAIAVSEETGHISVAQGGRLQLDLTAEELESRIVETLPRTLVNDETTDESAPATTSPKPATSDAR' A
#
# COMPACT_ATOMS: atom_id res chain seq x y z
N LEU A 1 -10.43 5.08 -18.80
CA LEU A 1 -9.24 5.65 -19.49
C LEU A 1 -7.99 5.75 -18.60
N ARG A 2 -8.12 5.97 -17.28
CA ARG A 2 -7.00 6.14 -16.34
C ARG A 2 -5.99 4.97 -16.36
N HIS A 3 -6.46 3.73 -16.28
CA HIS A 3 -5.59 2.53 -16.30
C HIS A 3 -4.77 2.41 -17.60
N ARG A 4 -5.39 2.71 -18.75
CA ARG A 4 -4.69 2.69 -20.05
C ARG A 4 -3.65 3.81 -20.15
N ALA A 5 -3.94 4.99 -19.59
CA ALA A 5 -2.98 6.08 -19.54
C ALA A 5 -1.80 5.75 -18.62
N ALA A 6 -2.05 5.17 -17.45
CA ALA A 6 -1.01 4.71 -16.53
C ALA A 6 -0.09 3.66 -17.19
N LEU A 7 -0.67 2.68 -17.90
CA LEU A 7 0.09 1.71 -18.68
C LEU A 7 0.94 2.37 -19.76
N GLY A 8 0.37 3.32 -20.51
CA GLY A 8 1.11 4.03 -21.56
C GLY A 8 2.22 4.92 -21.03
N ALA A 9 2.04 5.52 -19.85
CA ALA A 9 3.05 6.33 -19.19
C ALA A 9 4.23 5.45 -18.73
N SER A 10 3.96 4.35 -18.03
CA SER A 10 5.00 3.46 -17.51
C SER A 10 5.77 2.68 -18.58
N GLN A 11 5.27 2.64 -19.82
CA GLN A 11 6.02 2.11 -20.98
C GLN A 11 7.06 3.10 -21.52
N LYS A 12 6.81 4.40 -21.38
CA LYS A 12 7.61 5.46 -22.01
C LYS A 12 8.57 6.14 -21.05
N SER A 13 8.38 5.93 -19.75
CA SER A 13 9.21 6.51 -18.70
C SER A 13 9.40 5.51 -17.56
N ASP A 14 10.51 5.67 -16.84
CA ASP A 14 10.73 4.98 -15.59
C ASP A 14 9.90 5.65 -14.48
N CYS A 15 8.63 5.24 -14.38
CA CYS A 15 7.70 5.77 -13.39
C CYS A 15 6.80 4.68 -12.81
N LEU A 16 6.38 4.91 -11.57
CA LEU A 16 5.31 4.19 -10.89
C LEU A 16 4.01 4.97 -11.07
N ALA A 17 3.10 4.48 -11.92
CA ALA A 17 1.84 5.15 -12.21
C ALA A 17 0.67 4.49 -11.46
N ILE A 18 0.02 5.23 -10.56
CA ILE A 18 -1.13 4.75 -9.78
C ILE A 18 -2.42 5.25 -10.42
N ALA A 19 -3.39 4.37 -10.61
CA ALA A 19 -4.71 4.68 -11.16
C ALA A 19 -5.80 4.16 -10.22
N VAL A 20 -6.77 5.00 -9.91
CA VAL A 20 -7.92 4.66 -9.08
C VAL A 20 -9.18 4.63 -9.93
N SER A 21 -9.96 3.57 -9.79
CA SER A 21 -11.29 3.46 -10.39
C SER A 21 -12.25 4.43 -9.69
N GLU A 22 -12.97 5.22 -10.47
CA GLU A 22 -13.91 6.21 -9.95
C GLU A 22 -15.22 5.59 -9.45
N GLU A 23 -15.61 4.46 -10.03
CA GLU A 23 -16.85 3.76 -9.70
C GLU A 23 -16.69 2.84 -8.48
N THR A 24 -15.57 2.14 -8.43
CA THR A 24 -15.34 1.05 -7.47
C THR A 24 -14.24 1.37 -6.46
N GLY A 25 -13.47 2.43 -6.66
CA GLY A 25 -12.33 2.76 -5.80
C GLY A 25 -11.14 1.81 -5.92
N HIS A 26 -11.20 0.78 -6.77
CA HIS A 26 -10.09 -0.16 -6.95
C HIS A 26 -8.81 0.55 -7.40
N ILE A 27 -7.72 0.20 -6.75
CA ILE A 27 -6.40 0.76 -7.01
C ILE A 27 -5.67 -0.15 -8.00
N SER A 28 -5.01 0.45 -8.97
CA SER A 28 -4.16 -0.24 -9.93
C SER A 28 -2.85 0.48 -10.07
N VAL A 29 -1.79 -0.27 -10.33
CA VAL A 29 -0.43 0.26 -10.45
C VAL A 29 0.17 -0.20 -11.77
N ALA A 30 0.81 0.72 -12.49
CA ALA A 30 1.55 0.41 -13.70
C ALA A 30 3.02 0.81 -13.58
N GLN A 31 3.92 -0.12 -13.93
CA GLN A 31 5.37 0.09 -13.91
C GLN A 31 6.02 -0.73 -15.01
N GLY A 32 6.95 -0.14 -15.76
CA GLY A 32 7.69 -0.83 -16.84
C GLY A 32 6.77 -1.46 -17.90
N GLY A 33 5.61 -0.86 -18.16
CA GLY A 33 4.61 -1.38 -19.08
C GLY A 33 3.85 -2.63 -18.61
N ARG A 34 3.89 -2.95 -17.31
CA ARG A 34 3.02 -3.94 -16.67
C ARG A 34 1.97 -3.23 -15.85
N LEU A 35 0.75 -3.79 -15.82
CA LEU A 35 -0.37 -3.26 -15.03
C LEU A 35 -0.80 -4.35 -14.03
N GLN A 36 -0.76 -4.02 -12.74
CA GLN A 36 -1.43 -4.78 -11.70
C GLN A 36 -2.75 -4.10 -11.37
N LEU A 37 -3.80 -4.91 -11.22
CA LEU A 37 -5.16 -4.48 -10.94
C LEU A 37 -5.54 -4.86 -9.51
N ASP A 38 -6.51 -4.14 -8.97
CA ASP A 38 -7.19 -4.42 -7.70
C ASP A 38 -6.24 -4.64 -6.52
N LEU A 39 -5.22 -3.78 -6.38
CA LEU A 39 -4.31 -3.83 -5.24
C LEU A 39 -5.01 -3.43 -3.95
N THR A 40 -4.63 -4.07 -2.85
CA THR A 40 -4.95 -3.58 -1.51
C THR A 40 -4.07 -2.38 -1.13
N ALA A 41 -4.43 -1.70 -0.04
CA ALA A 41 -3.63 -0.58 0.47
C ALA A 41 -2.23 -1.05 0.88
N GLU A 42 -2.13 -2.20 1.53
CA GLU A 42 -0.87 -2.79 1.99
C GLU A 42 0.03 -3.19 0.80
N GLU A 43 -0.56 -3.72 -0.27
CA GLU A 43 0.16 -4.03 -1.50
C GLU A 43 0.66 -2.76 -2.19
N LEU A 44 -0.14 -1.69 -2.21
CA LEU A 44 0.25 -0.40 -2.75
C LEU A 44 1.42 0.20 -1.95
N GLU A 45 1.33 0.24 -0.62
CA GLU A 45 2.39 0.73 0.24
C GLU A 45 3.69 -0.03 0.02
N SER A 46 3.61 -1.36 -0.01
CA SER A 46 4.76 -2.23 -0.29
C SER A 46 5.41 -1.89 -1.63
N ARG A 47 4.59 -1.68 -2.68
CA ARG A 47 5.08 -1.27 -4.01
C ARG A 47 5.75 0.09 -4.01
N ILE A 48 5.22 1.06 -3.27
CA ILE A 48 5.80 2.40 -3.16
C ILE A 48 7.15 2.33 -2.46
N VAL A 49 7.23 1.63 -1.33
CA VAL A 49 8.46 1.47 -0.54
C VAL A 49 9.53 0.69 -1.30
N GLU A 50 9.14 -0.32 -2.08
CA GLU A 50 10.05 -1.09 -2.94
C GLU A 50 10.62 -0.23 -4.08
N THR A 51 9.78 0.63 -4.67
CA THR A 51 10.13 1.32 -5.92
C THR A 51 10.82 2.66 -5.70
N LEU A 52 10.43 3.43 -4.68
CA LEU A 52 10.92 4.79 -4.50
C LEU A 52 12.10 4.86 -3.53
N PRO A 53 13.14 5.65 -3.83
CA PRO A 53 14.25 5.85 -2.91
C PRO A 53 13.77 6.58 -1.64
N ARG A 54 14.19 6.06 -0.48
CA ARG A 54 13.79 6.57 0.86
C ARG A 54 14.07 8.06 1.11
N THR A 55 14.89 8.69 0.28
CA THR A 55 15.26 10.11 0.40
C THR A 55 14.08 11.08 0.22
N LEU A 56 12.95 10.62 -0.33
CA LEU A 56 11.77 11.48 -0.57
C LEU A 56 10.63 11.27 0.44
N VAL A 57 10.79 10.37 1.42
CA VAL A 57 9.79 10.17 2.47
C VAL A 57 10.20 11.03 3.67
N ASN A 58 9.62 12.23 3.77
CA ASN A 58 9.64 12.98 5.03
C ASN A 58 8.58 12.34 5.93
N ASP A 59 8.98 11.70 7.02
CA ASP A 59 8.11 11.16 8.06
C ASP A 59 7.44 12.30 8.87
N GLU A 60 6.74 13.21 8.20
CA GLU A 60 5.85 14.19 8.83
C GLU A 60 4.40 13.68 8.76
N THR A 61 4.20 12.45 9.23
CA THR A 61 2.89 12.00 9.70
C THR A 61 3.08 11.54 11.13
N THR A 62 2.68 12.44 12.02
CA THR A 62 2.54 12.25 13.46
C THR A 62 1.73 10.99 13.74
N ASP A 63 2.40 9.87 14.03
CA ASP A 63 1.78 8.77 14.77
C ASP A 63 1.78 9.14 16.26
N GLU A 64 0.96 10.14 16.61
CA GLU A 64 0.49 10.32 17.98
C GLU A 64 -0.65 9.33 18.18
N SER A 65 -0.31 8.07 18.43
CA SER A 65 -1.14 7.08 19.14
C SER A 65 -0.33 5.85 19.53
N ALA A 66 0.67 6.02 20.40
CA ALA A 66 1.01 4.99 21.37
C ALA A 66 0.67 5.57 22.76
N PRO A 67 0.06 4.81 23.70
CA PRO A 67 0.77 3.67 24.27
C PRO A 67 -0.09 2.52 24.86
N ALA A 68 0.63 1.49 25.33
CA ALA A 68 0.33 0.69 26.51
C ALA A 68 -0.80 -0.37 26.44
N THR A 69 -0.36 -1.63 26.30
CA THR A 69 -0.55 -2.74 27.27
C THR A 69 -1.88 -2.93 28.02
N THR A 70 -2.18 -4.23 28.24
CA THR A 70 -3.00 -4.83 29.34
C THR A 70 -4.51 -4.87 29.00
N SER A 71 -5.30 -5.92 29.13
CA SER A 71 -5.31 -7.19 29.89
C SER A 71 -6.66 -7.90 29.60
N PRO A 72 -7.12 -8.99 30.27
CA PRO A 72 -6.45 -10.02 31.07
C PRO A 72 -6.80 -11.48 30.63
N LYS A 73 -6.05 -12.43 31.19
CA LYS A 73 -6.28 -13.89 31.20
C LYS A 73 -7.61 -14.25 31.91
N PRO A 74 -8.29 -15.36 31.55
CA PRO A 74 -8.89 -16.19 32.59
C PRO A 74 -8.16 -17.54 32.68
N ALA A 75 -7.89 -17.90 33.93
CA ALA A 75 -7.47 -19.22 34.36
C ALA A 75 -8.59 -20.26 34.15
N THR A 76 -8.18 -21.53 34.12
CA THR A 76 -8.86 -22.75 34.60
C THR A 76 -8.12 -23.92 33.93
N SER A 77 -7.24 -24.64 34.63
CA SER A 77 -7.48 -25.91 35.37
C SER A 77 -8.18 -26.95 34.49
N ASP A 78 -7.73 -28.20 34.35
CA ASP A 78 -7.40 -29.15 35.41
C ASP A 78 -6.80 -30.44 34.84
N ALA A 79 -6.05 -31.13 35.70
CA ALA A 79 -6.02 -32.59 35.92
C ALA A 79 -5.73 -33.58 34.78
N ARG A 80 -4.54 -34.23 34.82
CA ARG A 80 -4.35 -35.56 35.44
C ARG A 80 -2.88 -36.00 35.40
#